data_AF-A0A1Z8V4P1-F1
#
_entry.id   AF-A0A1Z8V4P1-F1
#
_cell.length_a   1.000
_cell.length_b   1.000
_cell.length_c   1.000
_cell.angle_alpha   90.00
_cell.angle_beta   90.00
_cell.angle_gamma   90.00
#
_symmetry.space_group_name_H-M   'P 1'
#
loop_
_entity.id
_entity.type
_entity.pdbx_description
1 polymer ?
#
loop_
_entity_poly.entity_id
_entity_poly.type
_entity_poly.pdbx_seq_one_letter_code
_entity_poly.pdbx_strand_id
1 'polypeptide(L)'
;AAKFTKARRVLTWLYHWVIRHDFLPKIIREDILKLAFDNDLTNINKKTATVDFGFEGFQIPAEFAFAAYRFGHSMVRDSYQTNNSDAAGFGNFIPIFDAVSADDLKGNRRMTLRKVVQWDWFLKMTSSAESFFPQKAMPINTTLSRALSELERDGDLKHINNFLAARNILRGIRVGMPKASSVVNELNTFLHALDSKAPQAEFINGNDKNKNMIEALWYYILLEAEEQANKENAGKLGIVGSSIVAFTFAGLLKNTSNSYFNLNPSWEPDDETASGALLGDDKKDDKDWSLASIIRLSKLPVSVEDF
;
A
#
# COMPACT_ATOMS: atom_id res chain seq x y z
N ALA A 1 -26.98 17.45 9.39
CA ALA A 1 -26.39 16.35 10.20
C ALA A 1 -26.66 14.97 9.58
N ALA A 2 -27.92 14.51 9.47
CA ALA A 2 -28.25 13.15 9.01
C ALA A 2 -27.68 12.76 7.63
N LYS A 3 -27.80 13.63 6.61
CA LYS A 3 -27.25 13.37 5.27
C LYS A 3 -25.72 13.20 5.28
N PHE A 4 -25.01 14.05 6.02
CA PHE A 4 -23.55 13.95 6.19
C PHE A 4 -23.15 12.67 6.90
N THR A 5 -23.82 12.31 7.99
CA THR A 5 -23.53 11.06 8.72
C THR A 5 -23.76 9.83 7.85
N LYS A 6 -24.85 9.81 7.05
CA LYS A 6 -25.09 8.73 6.08
C LYS A 6 -23.97 8.67 5.05
N ALA A 7 -23.64 9.79 4.40
CA ALA A 7 -22.58 9.85 3.39
C ALA A 7 -21.22 9.42 3.95
N ARG A 8 -20.86 9.88 5.16
CA ARG A 8 -19.63 9.47 5.86
C ARG A 8 -19.61 7.97 6.10
N ARG A 9 -20.70 7.38 6.62
CA ARG A 9 -20.79 5.93 6.86
C ARG A 9 -20.56 5.15 5.57
N VAL A 10 -21.31 5.49 4.52
CA VAL A 10 -21.24 4.81 3.21
C VAL A 10 -19.82 4.88 2.65
N LEU A 11 -19.22 6.08 2.62
CA LEU A 11 -17.87 6.25 2.10
C LEU A 11 -16.81 5.52 2.95
N THR A 12 -16.93 5.54 4.27
CA THR A 12 -16.02 4.79 5.16
C THR A 12 -16.13 3.28 4.93
N TRP A 13 -17.34 2.74 4.81
CA TRP A 13 -17.53 1.32 4.55
C TRP A 13 -17.04 0.91 3.17
N LEU A 14 -17.30 1.74 2.14
CA LEU A 14 -16.75 1.53 0.81
C LEU A 14 -15.21 1.59 0.82
N TYR A 15 -14.61 2.50 1.59
CA TYR A 15 -13.15 2.57 1.73
C TYR A 15 -12.58 1.31 2.39
N HIS A 16 -13.22 0.80 3.45
CA HIS A 16 -12.82 -0.48 4.07
C HIS A 16 -12.97 -1.65 3.10
N TRP A 17 -14.04 -1.67 2.29
CA TRP A 17 -14.27 -2.66 1.26
C TRP A 17 -13.15 -2.63 0.22
N VAL A 18 -12.85 -1.46 -0.34
CA VAL A 18 -11.77 -1.27 -1.33
C VAL A 18 -10.42 -1.68 -0.74
N ILE A 19 -10.13 -1.40 0.54
CA ILE A 19 -8.90 -1.89 1.18
C ILE A 19 -8.80 -3.42 1.08
N ARG A 20 -9.85 -4.13 1.50
CA ARG A 20 -9.82 -5.61 1.55
C ARG A 20 -9.89 -6.26 0.18
N HIS A 21 -10.79 -5.78 -0.67
CA HIS A 21 -11.19 -6.48 -1.88
C HIS A 21 -10.47 -5.97 -3.14
N ASP A 22 -9.84 -4.80 -3.08
CA ASP A 22 -9.13 -4.21 -4.22
C ASP A 22 -7.64 -3.96 -3.92
N PHE A 23 -7.32 -3.23 -2.86
CA PHE A 23 -5.94 -2.82 -2.56
C PHE A 23 -5.06 -3.97 -2.04
N LEU A 24 -5.46 -4.65 -0.96
CA LEU A 24 -4.65 -5.72 -0.35
C LEU A 24 -4.38 -6.90 -1.31
N PRO A 25 -5.34 -7.41 -2.11
CA PRO A 25 -5.09 -8.50 -3.04
C PRO A 25 -4.02 -8.19 -4.10
N LYS A 26 -3.79 -6.90 -4.40
CA LYS A 26 -2.77 -6.44 -5.35
C LYS A 26 -1.35 -6.46 -4.79
N ILE A 27 -1.18 -6.34 -3.46
CA ILE A 27 0.13 -6.20 -2.82
C ILE A 27 0.47 -7.34 -1.83
N ILE A 28 -0.52 -8.13 -1.40
CA ILE A 28 -0.37 -9.24 -0.45
C ILE A 28 -0.55 -10.56 -1.19
N ARG A 29 0.25 -11.57 -0.80
CA ARG A 29 0.03 -12.95 -1.23
C ARG A 29 -1.36 -13.45 -0.82
N GLU A 30 -1.99 -14.22 -1.70
CA GLU A 30 -3.36 -14.66 -1.48
C GLU A 30 -3.50 -15.62 -0.28
N ASP A 31 -2.51 -16.51 -0.10
CA ASP A 31 -2.44 -17.44 1.03
C ASP A 31 -2.44 -16.70 2.38
N ILE A 32 -1.61 -15.66 2.52
CA ILE A 32 -1.55 -14.83 3.72
C ILE A 32 -2.81 -13.97 3.90
N LEU A 33 -3.36 -13.43 2.81
CA LEU A 33 -4.57 -12.61 2.90
C LEU A 33 -5.76 -13.42 3.43
N LYS A 34 -5.93 -14.66 2.94
CA LYS A 34 -6.94 -15.60 3.46
C LYS A 34 -6.70 -15.91 4.93
N LEU A 35 -5.46 -16.22 5.32
CA LEU A 35 -5.14 -16.48 6.72
C LEU A 35 -5.54 -15.32 7.64
N ALA A 36 -5.27 -14.07 7.24
CA ALA A 36 -5.58 -12.90 8.05
C ALA A 36 -7.09 -12.60 8.17
N PHE A 37 -7.87 -12.77 7.09
CA PHE A 37 -9.29 -12.42 7.09
C PHE A 37 -10.22 -13.57 7.46
N ASP A 38 -9.89 -14.81 7.11
CA ASP A 38 -10.79 -15.97 7.24
C ASP A 38 -10.67 -16.67 8.60
N ASN A 39 -9.55 -16.48 9.32
CA ASN A 39 -9.39 -17.02 10.67
C ASN A 39 -9.96 -16.09 11.74
N ASP A 40 -10.47 -16.71 12.81
CA ASP A 40 -10.75 -15.99 14.04
C ASP A 40 -9.43 -15.67 14.76
N LEU A 41 -9.23 -14.37 15.01
CA LEU A 41 -8.00 -13.86 15.58
C LEU A 41 -8.16 -13.45 17.06
N THR A 42 -9.37 -13.56 17.63
CA THR A 42 -9.64 -13.10 19.00
C THR A 42 -8.93 -13.92 20.07
N ASN A 43 -8.64 -15.20 19.78
CA ASN A 43 -8.00 -16.14 20.70
C ASN A 43 -6.48 -16.28 20.49
N ILE A 44 -5.89 -15.50 19.59
CA ILE A 44 -4.44 -15.55 19.39
C ILE A 44 -3.77 -14.86 20.57
N ASN A 45 -2.87 -15.60 21.23
CA ASN A 45 -2.10 -15.14 22.37
C ASN A 45 -1.50 -13.74 22.11
N LYS A 46 -1.95 -12.76 22.92
CA LYS A 46 -1.65 -11.32 22.83
C LYS A 46 -0.15 -10.93 22.96
N LYS A 47 0.78 -11.89 22.97
CA LYS A 47 2.19 -11.68 23.31
C LYS A 47 3.12 -12.69 22.63
N THR A 48 3.23 -12.64 21.31
CA THR A 48 4.54 -12.92 20.70
C THR A 48 5.37 -11.64 20.85
N ALA A 49 6.55 -11.74 21.46
CA ALA A 49 7.28 -10.62 22.05
C ALA A 49 7.81 -9.59 21.03
N THR A 50 7.66 -9.85 19.74
CA THR A 50 8.31 -9.09 18.68
C THR A 50 7.37 -8.61 17.57
N VAL A 51 6.19 -9.21 17.42
CA VAL A 51 5.10 -8.66 16.59
C VAL A 51 3.79 -8.84 17.36
N ASP A 52 3.15 -7.72 17.72
CA ASP A 52 1.88 -7.72 18.44
C ASP A 52 0.72 -7.61 17.44
N PHE A 53 0.05 -8.74 17.19
CA PHE A 53 -1.21 -8.78 16.46
C PHE A 53 -2.42 -8.88 17.41
N GLY A 54 -2.24 -8.61 18.71
CA GLY A 54 -3.27 -8.73 19.74
C GLY A 54 -4.49 -7.84 19.47
N PHE A 55 -5.68 -8.41 19.63
CA PHE A 55 -6.94 -7.77 19.22
C PHE A 55 -7.50 -6.82 20.28
N GLU A 56 -7.45 -7.15 21.57
CA GLU A 56 -7.87 -6.19 22.61
C GLU A 56 -6.87 -5.04 22.76
N GLY A 57 -7.34 -3.81 22.54
CA GLY A 57 -6.48 -2.62 22.64
C GLY A 57 -5.51 -2.48 21.46
N PHE A 58 -5.84 -3.09 20.31
CA PHE A 58 -5.02 -3.11 19.09
C PHE A 58 -4.34 -1.76 18.81
N GLN A 59 -3.02 -1.81 18.64
CA GLN A 59 -2.20 -0.69 18.20
C GLN A 59 -1.51 -1.05 16.89
N ILE A 60 -1.23 -0.05 16.05
CA ILE A 60 -0.48 -0.27 14.82
C ILE A 60 0.94 -0.76 15.20
N PRO A 61 1.39 -1.95 14.74
CA PRO A 61 2.71 -2.46 15.10
C PRO A 61 3.85 -1.58 14.58
N ALA A 62 4.97 -1.55 15.30
CA ALA A 62 6.15 -0.81 14.87
C ALA A 62 6.71 -1.37 13.55
N GLU A 63 6.66 -2.70 13.40
CA GLU A 63 7.03 -3.44 12.20
C GLU A 63 6.24 -2.96 10.99
N PHE A 64 4.95 -2.68 11.16
CA PHE A 64 4.13 -2.11 10.11
C PHE A 64 4.56 -0.69 9.76
N ALA A 65 4.62 0.21 10.76
CA ALA A 65 4.82 1.65 10.53
C ALA A 65 6.26 2.04 10.13
N PHE A 66 7.25 1.29 10.60
CA PHE A 66 8.67 1.59 10.40
C PHE A 66 9.37 0.68 9.39
N ALA A 67 8.76 -0.45 9.00
CA ALA A 67 9.32 -1.37 8.01
C ALA A 67 8.34 -1.77 6.92
N ALA A 68 7.38 -2.65 7.20
CA ALA A 68 6.59 -3.32 6.17
C ALA A 68 5.84 -2.32 5.28
N TYR A 69 5.06 -1.40 5.86
CA TYR A 69 4.24 -0.44 5.09
C TYR A 69 5.05 0.69 4.42
N ARG A 70 6.38 0.61 4.46
CA ARG A 70 7.30 1.47 3.68
C ARG A 70 7.81 0.80 2.41
N PHE A 71 7.26 -0.36 2.03
CA PHE A 71 7.51 -0.99 0.74
C PHE A 71 7.19 -0.04 -0.43
N GLY A 72 6.20 0.85 -0.26
CA GLY A 72 5.79 1.79 -1.29
C GLY A 72 6.91 2.73 -1.77
N HIS A 73 7.99 2.90 -1.00
CA HIS A 73 9.14 3.69 -1.45
C HIS A 73 9.86 3.08 -2.66
N SER A 74 9.91 1.75 -2.82
CA SER A 74 10.51 1.14 -4.02
C SER A 74 9.59 1.20 -5.24
N MET A 75 8.30 1.41 -5.02
CA MET A 75 7.27 1.47 -6.08
C MET A 75 7.19 2.83 -6.79
N VAL A 76 7.81 3.87 -6.23
CA VAL A 76 7.77 5.23 -6.78
C VAL A 76 8.61 5.32 -8.06
N ARG A 77 8.10 6.03 -9.07
CA ARG A 77 8.79 6.35 -10.31
C ARG A 77 9.50 7.70 -10.19
N ASP A 78 10.53 7.92 -11.00
CA ASP A 78 11.23 9.22 -11.06
C ASP A 78 10.32 10.35 -11.59
N SER A 79 9.37 10.00 -12.45
CA SER A 79 8.42 10.93 -13.04
C SER A 79 7.15 10.20 -13.49
N TYR A 80 6.07 10.95 -13.65
CA TYR A 80 4.75 10.42 -14.03
C TYR A 80 4.14 11.24 -15.15
N GLN A 81 3.43 10.57 -16.06
CA GLN A 81 2.50 11.26 -16.94
C GLN A 81 1.22 11.51 -16.14
N THR A 82 0.85 12.79 -15.99
CA THR A 82 -0.30 13.21 -15.17
C THR A 82 -1.58 13.31 -15.99
N ASN A 83 -1.49 13.83 -17.21
CA ASN A 83 -2.56 13.90 -18.18
C ASN A 83 -1.95 13.99 -19.60
N ASN A 84 -2.80 13.89 -20.61
CA ASN A 84 -2.43 14.06 -22.02
C ASN A 84 -3.15 15.24 -22.70
N SER A 85 -3.81 16.12 -21.94
CA SER A 85 -4.43 17.33 -22.48
C SER A 85 -3.37 18.36 -22.88
N ASP A 86 -3.75 19.43 -23.58
CA ASP A 86 -2.83 20.52 -23.96
C ASP A 86 -2.10 21.16 -22.75
N ALA A 87 -2.60 20.94 -21.52
CA ALA A 87 -1.97 21.44 -20.31
C ALA A 87 -0.62 20.77 -20.00
N ALA A 88 -0.53 19.44 -20.13
CA ALA A 88 0.73 18.70 -19.95
C ALA A 88 1.28 18.16 -21.28
N GLY A 89 0.43 17.62 -22.14
CA GLY A 89 0.74 16.98 -23.41
C GLY A 89 1.15 15.51 -23.27
N PHE A 90 0.86 14.71 -24.30
CA PHE A 90 1.24 13.30 -24.32
C PHE A 90 2.76 13.11 -24.33
N GLY A 91 3.28 12.19 -23.51
CA GLY A 91 4.71 11.91 -23.41
C GLY A 91 5.49 12.90 -22.53
N ASN A 92 4.81 13.87 -21.92
CA ASN A 92 5.43 14.80 -20.97
C ASN A 92 5.31 14.29 -19.54
N PHE A 93 6.42 13.78 -19.01
CA PHE A 93 6.49 13.26 -17.64
C PHE A 93 6.91 14.36 -16.67
N ILE A 94 6.18 14.50 -15.58
CA ILE A 94 6.47 15.46 -14.51
C ILE A 94 7.27 14.72 -13.42
N PRO A 95 8.47 15.20 -13.04
CA PRO A 95 9.26 14.60 -11.97
C PRO A 95 8.50 14.51 -10.64
N ILE A 96 8.72 13.44 -9.87
CA ILE A 96 8.16 13.35 -8.51
C ILE A 96 8.82 14.39 -7.57
N PHE A 97 10.13 14.56 -7.73
CA PHE A 97 10.95 15.57 -7.07
C PHE A 97 11.92 16.19 -8.07
N ASP A 98 12.04 17.52 -8.05
CA ASP A 98 13.03 18.27 -8.81
C ASP A 98 13.62 19.37 -7.93
N ALA A 99 14.95 19.37 -7.81
CA ALA A 99 15.70 20.34 -7.03
C ALA A 99 15.87 21.69 -7.75
N VAL A 100 15.75 21.72 -9.09
CA VAL A 100 16.15 22.87 -9.92
C VAL A 100 14.97 23.72 -10.36
N SER A 101 14.02 23.15 -11.12
CA SER A 101 12.96 23.96 -11.75
C SER A 101 11.75 24.21 -10.87
N ALA A 102 11.64 23.48 -9.75
CA ALA A 102 10.43 23.37 -8.94
C ALA A 102 9.18 22.93 -9.74
N ASP A 103 9.34 22.39 -10.95
CA ASP A 103 8.25 21.84 -11.76
C ASP A 103 8.10 20.32 -11.57
N ASP A 104 7.90 19.93 -10.32
CA ASP A 104 7.72 18.55 -9.86
C ASP A 104 6.35 18.35 -9.19
N LEU A 105 6.07 17.11 -8.76
CA LEU A 105 4.83 16.70 -8.08
C LEU A 105 4.88 16.84 -6.55
N LYS A 106 5.92 17.49 -6.00
CA LYS A 106 6.03 17.79 -4.58
C LYS A 106 4.80 18.57 -4.07
N GLY A 107 4.27 18.13 -2.94
CA GLY A 107 3.10 18.75 -2.28
C GLY A 107 3.39 20.13 -1.69
N ASN A 108 2.41 20.66 -0.94
CA ASN A 108 2.43 22.00 -0.31
C ASN A 108 2.57 23.17 -1.30
N ARG A 109 2.11 22.97 -2.54
CA ARG A 109 2.05 24.01 -3.58
C ARG A 109 0.70 23.96 -4.27
N ARG A 110 0.34 25.07 -4.91
CA ARG A 110 -0.89 25.16 -5.69
C ARG A 110 -0.84 24.15 -6.85
N MET A 111 -1.92 23.40 -7.02
CA MET A 111 -2.12 22.53 -8.17
C MET A 111 -2.34 23.38 -9.44
N THR A 112 -1.62 23.07 -10.52
CA THR A 112 -1.81 23.69 -11.85
C THR A 112 -2.48 22.69 -12.78
N LEU A 113 -3.17 23.15 -13.83
CA LEU A 113 -3.84 22.25 -14.80
C LEU A 113 -2.89 21.20 -15.38
N ARG A 114 -1.63 21.57 -15.64
CA ARG A 114 -0.56 20.66 -16.06
C ARG A 114 -0.33 19.48 -15.11
N LYS A 115 -0.51 19.70 -13.80
CA LYS A 115 -0.27 18.69 -12.74
C LYS A 115 -1.54 17.97 -12.29
N VAL A 116 -2.71 18.35 -12.78
CA VAL A 116 -3.96 17.63 -12.46
C VAL A 116 -3.89 16.24 -13.05
N VAL A 117 -4.34 15.26 -12.26
CA VAL A 117 -4.33 13.84 -12.61
C VAL A 117 -5.55 13.51 -13.45
N GLN A 118 -5.31 12.97 -14.63
CA GLN A 118 -6.23 12.15 -15.40
C GLN A 118 -6.09 10.71 -14.91
N TRP A 119 -7.16 10.15 -14.33
CA TRP A 119 -7.07 8.87 -13.61
C TRP A 119 -6.84 7.63 -14.48
N ASP A 120 -7.09 7.67 -15.79
CA ASP A 120 -6.68 6.60 -16.73
C ASP A 120 -5.18 6.25 -16.61
N TRP A 121 -4.33 7.25 -16.31
CA TRP A 121 -2.90 7.03 -16.12
C TRP A 121 -2.58 6.14 -14.93
N PHE A 122 -3.47 6.01 -13.95
CA PHE A 122 -3.15 5.35 -12.67
C PHE A 122 -4.07 4.16 -12.37
N LEU A 123 -5.26 4.12 -12.96
CA LEU A 123 -6.26 3.09 -12.77
C LEU A 123 -6.75 2.60 -14.14
N LYS A 124 -7.11 1.32 -14.23
CA LYS A 124 -7.79 0.81 -15.42
C LYS A 124 -9.24 1.30 -15.38
N MET A 125 -9.57 2.25 -16.24
CA MET A 125 -10.91 2.82 -16.37
C MET A 125 -11.50 2.45 -17.73
N THR A 126 -12.80 2.64 -17.94
CA THR A 126 -13.46 2.33 -19.22
C THR A 126 -12.91 3.13 -20.41
N SER A 127 -12.32 4.30 -20.15
CA SER A 127 -11.65 5.17 -21.13
C SER A 127 -10.20 4.78 -21.42
N SER A 128 -9.63 3.86 -20.63
CA SER A 128 -8.24 3.46 -20.74
C SER A 128 -8.00 2.58 -21.98
N ALA A 129 -7.28 3.12 -22.97
CA ALA A 129 -6.76 2.33 -24.08
C ALA A 129 -5.66 1.33 -23.62
N GLU A 130 -5.83 0.05 -23.94
CA GLU A 130 -5.01 -1.08 -23.44
C GLU A 130 -3.49 -0.94 -23.69
N SER A 131 -3.05 -0.17 -24.69
CA SER A 131 -1.63 -0.06 -25.05
C SER A 131 -0.82 0.90 -24.17
N PHE A 132 -1.46 1.82 -23.43
CA PHE A 132 -0.77 2.89 -22.70
C PHE A 132 -1.16 2.98 -21.22
N PHE A 133 -2.30 2.42 -20.84
CA PHE A 133 -2.90 2.60 -19.52
C PHE A 133 -3.09 1.27 -18.78
N PRO A 134 -3.03 1.26 -17.43
CA PRO A 134 -2.48 2.32 -16.58
C PRO A 134 -0.94 2.28 -16.55
N GLN A 135 -0.32 3.38 -16.14
CA GLN A 135 1.12 3.42 -15.88
C GLN A 135 1.44 2.62 -14.61
N LYS A 136 2.21 1.53 -14.78
CA LYS A 136 2.52 0.62 -13.66
C LYS A 136 3.51 1.26 -12.68
N ALA A 137 3.37 0.92 -11.41
CA ALA A 137 4.37 1.25 -10.40
C ALA A 137 5.70 0.52 -10.67
N MET A 138 6.79 0.98 -10.04
CA MET A 138 8.03 0.22 -9.97
C MET A 138 7.83 -1.06 -9.14
N PRO A 139 8.61 -2.12 -9.38
CA PRO A 139 8.50 -3.35 -8.61
C PRO A 139 8.84 -3.14 -7.13
N ILE A 140 8.28 -3.98 -6.25
CA ILE A 140 8.70 -4.04 -4.86
C ILE A 140 10.01 -4.82 -4.79
N ASN A 141 11.12 -4.12 -4.71
CA ASN A 141 12.45 -4.71 -4.64
C ASN A 141 13.43 -3.85 -3.82
N THR A 142 14.69 -4.24 -3.77
CA THR A 142 15.74 -3.53 -3.01
C THR A 142 16.26 -2.25 -3.67
N THR A 143 15.74 -1.86 -4.85
CA THR A 143 16.15 -0.65 -5.56
C THR A 143 15.17 0.51 -5.31
N LEU A 144 15.70 1.74 -5.36
CA LEU A 144 14.92 2.96 -5.27
C LEU A 144 15.11 3.77 -6.55
N SER A 145 14.08 4.51 -6.92
CA SER A 145 14.18 5.51 -7.98
C SER A 145 15.23 6.58 -7.61
N ARG A 146 15.86 7.18 -8.62
CA ARG A 146 16.88 8.21 -8.40
C ARG A 146 16.33 9.42 -7.63
N ALA A 147 15.11 9.81 -7.95
CA ALA A 147 14.41 10.90 -7.29
C ALA A 147 14.20 10.67 -5.78
N LEU A 148 14.20 9.41 -5.32
CA LEU A 148 14.12 9.05 -3.89
C LEU A 148 15.47 8.75 -3.26
N SER A 149 16.50 8.39 -4.05
CA SER A 149 17.85 8.20 -3.52
C SER A 149 18.51 9.53 -3.15
N GLU A 150 18.16 10.63 -3.83
CA GLU A 150 18.81 11.93 -3.69
C GLU A 150 17.79 13.00 -3.22
N LEU A 151 17.25 12.86 -2.01
CA LEU A 151 16.34 13.86 -1.43
C LEU A 151 17.15 15.01 -0.83
N GLU A 152 17.56 15.96 -1.68
CA GLU A 152 18.23 17.18 -1.24
C GLU A 152 17.40 17.89 -0.15
N ARG A 153 17.93 17.91 1.06
CA ARG A 153 17.49 18.84 2.11
C ARG A 153 18.73 19.55 2.61
N ASP A 154 18.61 20.87 2.69
CA ASP A 154 19.53 21.74 3.44
C ASP A 154 20.92 21.97 2.82
N GLY A 155 21.06 21.84 1.49
CA GLY A 155 22.25 22.29 0.75
C GLY A 155 23.53 21.45 0.93
N ASP A 156 23.56 20.53 1.91
CA ASP A 156 24.63 19.54 2.05
C ASP A 156 24.23 18.23 1.36
N LEU A 157 24.62 18.09 0.08
CA LEU A 157 24.32 16.92 -0.76
C LEU A 157 24.84 15.58 -0.20
N LYS A 158 25.83 15.59 0.71
CA LYS A 158 26.48 14.38 1.22
C LYS A 158 25.93 13.91 2.56
N HIS A 159 25.00 14.65 3.17
CA HIS A 159 24.46 14.27 4.46
C HIS A 159 23.73 12.91 4.35
N ILE A 160 24.03 11.95 5.24
CA ILE A 160 23.43 10.59 5.19
C ILE A 160 21.90 10.61 5.20
N ASN A 161 21.32 11.61 5.85
CA ASN A 161 19.88 11.82 5.82
C ASN A 161 19.34 12.16 4.42
N ASN A 162 20.09 12.57 3.42
CA ASN A 162 19.52 12.81 2.08
C ASN A 162 19.07 11.52 1.39
N PHE A 163 19.60 10.38 1.83
CA PHE A 163 19.24 9.08 1.29
C PHE A 163 18.04 8.51 2.04
N LEU A 164 16.91 8.34 1.34
CA LEU A 164 15.69 7.78 1.92
C LEU A 164 15.92 6.40 2.55
N ALA A 165 16.73 5.56 1.90
CA ALA A 165 17.10 4.25 2.42
C ALA A 165 17.80 4.35 3.79
N ALA A 166 18.77 5.26 3.92
CA ALA A 166 19.46 5.47 5.18
C ALA A 166 18.52 6.05 6.25
N ARG A 167 17.63 6.98 5.90
CA ARG A 167 16.58 7.49 6.82
C ARG A 167 15.72 6.35 7.36
N ASN A 168 15.28 5.43 6.50
CA ASN A 168 14.44 4.31 6.91
C ASN A 168 15.16 3.39 7.89
N ILE A 169 16.40 2.99 7.57
CA ILE A 169 17.20 2.11 8.43
C ILE A 169 17.51 2.78 9.77
N LEU A 170 18.00 4.03 9.75
CA LEU A 170 18.30 4.78 10.97
C LEU A 170 17.06 4.99 11.84
N ARG A 171 15.89 5.22 11.23
CA ARG A 171 14.64 5.35 11.97
C ARG A 171 14.23 4.04 12.61
N GLY A 172 14.45 2.91 11.95
CA GLY A 172 14.25 1.58 12.53
C GLY A 172 15.14 1.35 13.76
N ILE A 173 16.44 1.69 13.65
CA ILE A 173 17.38 1.59 14.78
C ILE A 173 16.93 2.47 15.96
N ARG A 174 16.52 3.72 15.69
CA ARG A 174 16.10 4.67 16.75
C ARG A 174 14.86 4.22 17.52
N VAL A 175 13.96 3.49 16.89
CA VAL A 175 12.75 2.95 17.56
C VAL A 175 12.98 1.55 18.14
N GLY A 176 14.21 1.03 18.07
CA GLY A 176 14.54 -0.30 18.60
C GLY A 176 13.92 -1.45 17.81
N MET A 177 13.79 -1.31 16.48
CA MET A 177 13.22 -2.36 15.64
C MET A 177 13.94 -3.70 15.84
N PRO A 178 13.19 -4.81 15.94
CA PRO A 178 13.78 -6.13 15.99
C PRO A 178 14.54 -6.45 14.69
N LYS A 179 15.47 -7.39 14.84
CA LYS A 179 16.18 -8.02 13.72
C LYS A 179 15.20 -8.76 12.83
N ALA A 180 15.43 -8.70 11.52
CA ALA A 180 14.60 -9.42 10.54
C ALA A 180 14.57 -10.93 10.81
N SER A 181 15.71 -11.53 11.20
CA SER A 181 15.77 -12.95 11.55
C SER A 181 14.89 -13.33 12.75
N SER A 182 14.83 -12.46 13.77
CA SER A 182 13.94 -12.65 14.93
C SER A 182 12.47 -12.58 14.52
N VAL A 183 12.11 -11.60 13.67
CA VAL A 183 10.74 -11.44 13.17
C VAL A 183 10.31 -12.65 12.33
N VAL A 184 11.18 -13.18 11.47
CA VAL A 184 10.91 -14.40 10.69
C VAL A 184 10.56 -15.57 11.60
N ASN A 185 11.37 -15.83 12.62
CA ASN A 185 11.17 -16.96 13.53
C ASN A 185 9.87 -16.85 14.34
N GLU A 186 9.57 -15.66 14.87
CA GLU A 186 8.33 -15.45 15.61
C GLU A 186 7.10 -15.51 14.71
N LEU A 187 7.18 -14.93 13.51
CA LEU A 187 6.08 -14.98 12.56
C LEU A 187 5.78 -16.41 12.10
N ASN A 188 6.79 -17.22 11.83
CA ASN A 188 6.62 -18.64 11.50
C ASN A 188 5.90 -19.40 12.61
N THR A 189 6.27 -19.13 13.87
CA THR A 189 5.60 -19.71 15.05
C THR A 189 4.12 -19.29 15.11
N PHE A 190 3.85 -17.99 14.89
CA PHE A 190 2.49 -17.45 14.85
C PHE A 190 1.64 -18.04 13.73
N LEU A 191 2.16 -18.06 12.50
CA LEU A 191 1.46 -18.60 11.33
C LEU A 191 1.17 -20.10 11.50
N HIS A 192 2.13 -20.87 12.03
CA HIS A 192 1.94 -22.29 12.30
C HIS A 192 0.89 -22.57 13.38
N ALA A 193 0.81 -21.72 14.41
CA ALA A 193 -0.20 -21.82 15.46
C ALA A 193 -1.62 -21.48 14.94
N LEU A 194 -1.71 -20.60 13.94
CA LEU A 194 -2.96 -20.27 13.25
C LEU A 194 -3.42 -21.39 12.33
N ASP A 195 -2.53 -21.85 11.47
CA ASP A 195 -2.77 -22.97 10.57
C ASP A 195 -1.46 -23.73 10.39
N SER A 196 -1.45 -25.02 10.76
CA SER A 196 -0.28 -25.88 10.60
C SER A 196 0.22 -26.01 9.15
N LYS A 197 -0.63 -25.66 8.16
CA LYS A 197 -0.30 -25.63 6.72
C LYS A 197 0.05 -24.22 6.21
N ALA A 198 0.10 -23.21 7.08
CA ALA A 198 0.47 -21.86 6.69
C ALA A 198 1.89 -21.83 6.09
N PRO A 199 2.13 -20.95 5.09
CA PRO A 199 3.45 -20.82 4.49
C PRO A 199 4.48 -20.38 5.54
N GLN A 200 5.70 -20.90 5.41
CA GLN A 200 6.82 -20.59 6.29
C GLN A 200 7.82 -19.71 5.54
N ALA A 201 8.28 -18.63 6.16
CA ALA A 201 9.34 -17.80 5.63
C ALA A 201 10.70 -18.44 5.98
N GLU A 202 11.56 -18.62 4.98
CA GLU A 202 12.98 -18.93 5.22
C GLU A 202 13.77 -17.62 5.26
N PHE A 203 14.61 -17.44 6.28
CA PHE A 203 15.43 -16.24 6.37
C PHE A 203 16.46 -16.21 5.23
N ILE A 204 16.34 -15.22 4.36
CA ILE A 204 17.26 -15.03 3.24
C ILE A 204 18.60 -14.55 3.78
N ASN A 205 19.66 -15.32 3.55
CA ASN A 205 21.02 -14.88 3.83
C ASN A 205 21.43 -13.81 2.81
N GLY A 206 21.80 -12.63 3.29
CA GLY A 206 22.35 -11.59 2.41
C GLY A 206 23.67 -12.03 1.78
N ASN A 207 23.95 -11.55 0.57
CA ASN A 207 25.30 -11.66 -0.01
C ASN A 207 26.30 -10.81 0.79
N ASP A 208 27.60 -10.98 0.52
CA ASP A 208 28.68 -10.26 1.24
C ASP A 208 28.50 -8.74 1.25
N LYS A 209 27.87 -8.17 0.21
CA LYS A 209 27.65 -6.72 0.09
C LYS A 209 26.56 -6.21 1.03
N ASN A 210 25.52 -7.01 1.25
CA ASN A 210 24.30 -6.57 1.95
C ASN A 210 24.08 -7.28 3.29
N LYS A 211 25.00 -8.16 3.71
CA LYS A 211 25.02 -8.86 5.00
C LYS A 211 24.71 -7.98 6.22
N ASN A 212 25.14 -6.72 6.23
CA ASN A 212 24.90 -5.83 7.37
C ASN A 212 23.52 -5.16 7.34
N MET A 213 22.90 -5.09 6.16
CA MET A 213 21.57 -4.48 5.95
C MET A 213 20.45 -5.51 6.04
N ILE A 214 20.75 -6.80 5.85
CA ILE A 214 19.74 -7.87 5.84
C ILE A 214 18.93 -7.96 7.15
N GLU A 215 19.52 -7.54 8.27
CA GLU A 215 18.83 -7.53 9.57
C GLU A 215 17.93 -6.30 9.76
N ALA A 216 18.04 -5.28 8.91
CA ALA A 216 17.10 -4.17 8.91
C ALA A 216 15.80 -4.62 8.26
N LEU A 217 14.74 -4.77 9.07
CA LEU A 217 13.46 -5.35 8.64
C LEU A 217 12.89 -4.72 7.35
N TRP A 218 12.99 -3.40 7.18
CA TRP A 218 12.55 -2.73 5.95
C TRP A 218 13.27 -3.25 4.70
N TYR A 219 14.59 -3.36 4.77
CA TYR A 219 15.41 -3.87 3.66
C TYR A 219 15.13 -5.36 3.42
N TYR A 220 15.02 -6.15 4.49
CA TYR A 220 14.66 -7.57 4.39
C TYR A 220 13.34 -7.78 3.65
N ILE A 221 12.29 -7.03 3.98
CA ILE A 221 10.96 -7.16 3.36
C ILE A 221 11.03 -6.86 1.84
N LEU A 222 11.85 -5.90 1.43
CA LEU A 222 12.06 -5.59 0.01
C LEU A 222 12.82 -6.71 -0.71
N LEU A 223 13.87 -7.26 -0.09
CA LEU A 223 14.62 -8.39 -0.64
C LEU A 223 13.76 -9.65 -0.71
N GLU A 224 12.96 -9.91 0.32
CA GLU A 224 12.04 -11.05 0.37
C GLU A 224 11.03 -11.01 -0.78
N ALA A 225 10.44 -9.84 -1.04
CA ALA A 225 9.54 -9.65 -2.17
C ALA A 225 10.23 -9.89 -3.54
N GLU A 226 11.48 -9.46 -3.67
CA GLU A 226 12.31 -9.64 -4.87
C GLU A 226 12.63 -11.12 -5.12
N GLU A 227 13.11 -11.84 -4.11
CA GLU A 227 13.52 -13.26 -4.22
C GLU A 227 12.32 -14.21 -4.37
N GLN A 228 11.18 -13.90 -3.74
CA GLN A 228 9.97 -14.74 -3.82
C GLN A 228 9.08 -14.39 -5.03
N ALA A 229 9.46 -13.42 -5.86
CA ALA A 229 8.71 -13.03 -7.04
C ALA A 229 8.62 -14.20 -8.04
N ASN A 230 7.41 -14.68 -8.28
CA ASN A 230 7.11 -15.71 -9.27
C ASN A 230 5.82 -15.35 -10.03
N LYS A 231 5.34 -16.21 -10.93
CA LYS A 231 4.15 -15.92 -11.75
C LYS A 231 2.90 -15.57 -10.91
N GLU A 232 2.78 -16.12 -9.71
CA GLU A 232 1.62 -15.91 -8.82
C GLU A 232 1.81 -14.71 -7.87
N ASN A 233 3.06 -14.40 -7.53
CA ASN A 233 3.40 -13.40 -6.49
C ASN A 233 4.20 -12.19 -7.01
N ALA A 234 4.35 -12.05 -8.33
CA ALA A 234 5.03 -10.91 -8.93
C ALA A 234 4.34 -9.59 -8.54
N GLY A 235 5.13 -8.64 -8.02
CA GLY A 235 4.62 -7.34 -7.56
C GLY A 235 3.94 -7.35 -6.20
N LYS A 236 3.97 -8.48 -5.47
CA LYS A 236 3.46 -8.62 -4.11
C LYS A 236 4.61 -8.66 -3.10
N LEU A 237 4.28 -8.40 -1.84
CA LEU A 237 5.19 -8.61 -0.72
C LEU A 237 5.48 -10.11 -0.53
N GLY A 238 6.66 -10.43 -0.01
CA GLY A 238 6.99 -11.79 0.45
C GLY A 238 6.15 -12.20 1.68
N ILE A 239 6.40 -13.40 2.21
CA ILE A 239 5.63 -13.97 3.34
C ILE A 239 5.65 -13.04 4.57
N VAL A 240 6.83 -12.55 4.99
CA VAL A 240 6.95 -11.67 6.16
C VAL A 240 6.26 -10.33 5.92
N GLY A 241 6.58 -9.67 4.80
CA GLY A 241 5.98 -8.39 4.44
C GLY A 241 4.45 -8.48 4.33
N SER A 242 3.96 -9.53 3.64
CA SER A 242 2.54 -9.81 3.47
C SER A 242 1.86 -10.01 4.82
N SER A 243 2.47 -10.77 5.73
CA SER A 243 1.85 -11.09 7.02
C SER A 243 1.73 -9.85 7.90
N ILE A 244 2.81 -9.07 8.05
CA ILE A 244 2.77 -7.85 8.86
C ILE A 244 1.67 -6.91 8.34
N VAL A 245 1.59 -6.70 7.02
CA VAL A 245 0.58 -5.80 6.43
C VAL A 245 -0.83 -6.38 6.57
N ALA A 246 -1.05 -7.64 6.17
CA ALA A 246 -2.37 -8.26 6.16
C ALA A 246 -2.98 -8.38 7.57
N PHE A 247 -2.21 -8.88 8.54
CA PHE A 247 -2.69 -9.02 9.92
C PHE A 247 -2.88 -7.66 10.60
N THR A 248 -2.11 -6.62 10.25
CA THR A 248 -2.37 -5.25 10.74
C THR A 248 -3.71 -4.74 10.22
N PHE A 249 -4.00 -4.87 8.91
CA PHE A 249 -5.28 -4.42 8.36
C PHE A 249 -6.46 -5.25 8.85
N ALA A 250 -6.31 -6.57 8.98
CA ALA A 250 -7.31 -7.44 9.57
C ALA A 250 -7.57 -7.03 11.03
N GLY A 251 -6.52 -6.76 11.82
CA GLY A 251 -6.59 -6.21 13.17
C GLY A 251 -7.37 -4.91 13.24
N LEU A 252 -7.04 -3.94 12.38
CA LEU A 252 -7.77 -2.66 12.29
C LEU A 252 -9.25 -2.87 11.97
N LEU A 253 -9.57 -3.64 10.92
CA LEU A 253 -10.95 -3.81 10.46
C LEU A 253 -11.82 -4.59 11.45
N LYS A 254 -11.26 -5.63 12.09
CA LYS A 254 -11.95 -6.46 13.10
C LYS A 254 -12.09 -5.75 14.44
N ASN A 255 -11.21 -4.79 14.80
CA ASN A 255 -11.34 -4.03 16.06
C ASN A 255 -12.03 -2.67 15.92
N THR A 256 -12.31 -2.22 14.69
CA THR A 256 -13.00 -0.95 14.45
C THR A 256 -14.51 -1.12 14.65
N SER A 257 -15.06 -0.57 15.73
CA SER A 257 -16.47 -0.76 16.11
C SER A 257 -17.48 -0.26 15.10
N ASN A 258 -17.13 0.72 14.26
CA ASN A 258 -17.98 1.27 13.21
C ASN A 258 -17.65 0.72 11.80
N SER A 259 -16.82 -0.31 11.69
CA SER A 259 -16.54 -0.98 10.42
C SER A 259 -17.74 -1.82 9.98
N TYR A 260 -17.97 -1.93 8.66
CA TYR A 260 -18.99 -2.84 8.13
C TYR A 260 -18.75 -4.27 8.62
N PHE A 261 -17.49 -4.68 8.76
CA PHE A 261 -17.09 -5.96 9.33
C PHE A 261 -17.72 -6.31 10.67
N ASN A 262 -17.91 -5.33 11.54
CA ASN A 262 -18.44 -5.54 12.89
C ASN A 262 -19.94 -5.24 12.97
N LEU A 263 -20.40 -4.22 12.23
CA LEU A 263 -21.80 -3.78 12.30
C LEU A 263 -22.74 -4.57 11.38
N ASN A 264 -22.24 -5.03 10.23
CA ASN A 264 -22.97 -5.82 9.26
C ASN A 264 -21.98 -6.62 8.39
N PRO A 265 -21.48 -7.78 8.85
CA PRO A 265 -20.47 -8.57 8.13
C PRO A 265 -20.89 -9.01 6.72
N SER A 266 -22.21 -9.09 6.47
CA SER A 266 -22.79 -9.40 5.15
C SER A 266 -23.02 -8.18 4.27
N TRP A 267 -22.68 -6.98 4.74
CA TRP A 267 -22.83 -5.76 3.93
C TRP A 267 -21.90 -5.79 2.72
N GLU A 268 -22.45 -5.42 1.58
CA GLU A 268 -21.72 -5.16 0.35
C GLU A 268 -22.09 -3.78 -0.21
N PRO A 269 -21.24 -3.12 -1.01
CA PRO A 269 -21.57 -1.79 -1.50
C PRO A 269 -22.83 -1.74 -2.38
N ASP A 270 -23.20 -2.85 -3.03
CA ASP A 270 -24.45 -2.94 -3.79
C ASP A 270 -25.70 -2.74 -2.92
N ASP A 271 -25.65 -2.99 -1.60
CA ASP A 271 -26.74 -2.67 -0.66
C ASP A 271 -27.06 -1.17 -0.61
N GLU A 272 -26.08 -0.32 -0.90
CA GLU A 272 -26.24 1.13 -0.92
C GLU A 272 -26.76 1.66 -2.26
N THR A 273 -26.79 0.82 -3.31
CA THR A 273 -27.43 1.17 -4.58
C THR A 273 -28.94 1.21 -4.47
N ALA A 274 -29.53 0.26 -3.73
CA ALA A 274 -30.95 0.26 -3.40
C ALA A 274 -31.38 1.51 -2.61
N SER A 275 -30.45 2.10 -1.85
CA SER A 275 -30.68 3.31 -1.06
C SER A 275 -30.43 4.62 -1.84
N GLY A 276 -29.98 4.52 -3.10
CA GLY A 276 -29.57 5.62 -3.96
C GLY A 276 -28.34 6.38 -3.47
N ALA A 277 -27.60 5.82 -2.50
CA ALA A 277 -26.38 6.42 -1.98
C ALA A 277 -25.17 6.13 -2.88
N LEU A 278 -25.23 5.02 -3.61
CA LEU A 278 -24.32 4.63 -4.68
C LEU A 278 -25.14 4.35 -5.95
N LEU A 279 -24.54 4.51 -7.12
CA LEU A 279 -25.16 4.20 -8.41
C LEU A 279 -24.39 3.05 -9.07
N GLY A 280 -25.09 2.18 -9.82
CA GLY A 280 -24.42 1.09 -10.54
C GLY A 280 -23.35 1.60 -11.53
N ASP A 281 -23.57 2.77 -12.11
CA ASP A 281 -22.61 3.44 -12.99
C ASP A 281 -21.31 3.86 -12.30
N ASP A 282 -21.30 3.95 -10.96
CA ASP A 282 -20.08 4.29 -10.21
C ASP A 282 -19.05 3.16 -10.28
N LYS A 283 -19.46 1.90 -10.48
CA LYS A 283 -18.54 0.77 -10.67
C LYS A 283 -18.35 0.38 -12.14
N LYS A 284 -18.74 1.19 -13.12
CA LYS A 284 -18.64 0.78 -14.54
C LYS A 284 -17.24 0.36 -15.03
N ASP A 285 -16.18 0.77 -14.33
CA ASP A 285 -14.79 0.46 -14.65
C ASP A 285 -14.37 -0.98 -14.27
N ASP A 286 -15.08 -1.63 -13.34
CA ASP A 286 -14.81 -3.01 -12.88
C ASP A 286 -16.09 -3.70 -12.39
N LYS A 287 -16.21 -5.02 -12.54
CA LYS A 287 -17.38 -5.75 -12.00
C LYS A 287 -17.51 -5.60 -10.48
N ASP A 288 -16.38 -5.44 -9.78
CA ASP A 288 -16.29 -5.30 -8.34
C ASP A 288 -16.07 -3.81 -7.95
N TRP A 289 -16.54 -3.43 -6.76
CA TRP A 289 -16.30 -2.09 -6.23
C TRP A 289 -14.82 -1.91 -5.87
N SER A 290 -14.15 -0.98 -6.55
CA SER A 290 -12.70 -0.74 -6.47
C SER A 290 -12.38 0.73 -6.20
N LEU A 291 -11.09 1.07 -6.12
CA LEU A 291 -10.68 2.48 -6.03
C LEU A 291 -11.19 3.32 -7.21
N ALA A 292 -11.31 2.73 -8.41
CA ALA A 292 -11.89 3.41 -9.57
C ALA A 292 -13.32 3.87 -9.30
N SER A 293 -14.10 3.09 -8.55
CA SER A 293 -15.46 3.46 -8.17
C SER A 293 -15.51 4.69 -7.27
N ILE A 294 -14.58 4.80 -6.32
CA ILE A 294 -14.44 6.00 -5.48
C ILE A 294 -14.04 7.21 -6.32
N ILE A 295 -13.17 7.03 -7.32
CA ILE A 295 -12.81 8.10 -8.25
C ILE A 295 -14.02 8.58 -9.06
N ARG A 296 -14.86 7.67 -9.58
CA ARG A 296 -16.11 8.03 -10.28
C ARG A 296 -17.07 8.81 -9.39
N LEU A 297 -17.29 8.34 -8.16
CA LEU A 297 -18.12 9.03 -7.16
C LEU A 297 -17.65 10.46 -6.88
N SER A 298 -16.32 10.68 -6.90
CA SER A 298 -15.72 11.99 -6.65
C SER A 298 -15.86 12.98 -7.81
N LYS A 299 -16.24 12.50 -9.01
CA LYS A 299 -16.28 13.28 -10.26
C LYS A 299 -14.94 13.95 -10.61
N LEU A 300 -13.83 13.33 -10.20
CA LEU A 300 -12.49 13.75 -10.62
C LEU A 300 -12.28 13.41 -12.11
N PRO A 301 -11.43 14.17 -12.83
CA PRO A 301 -11.16 13.91 -14.25
C PRO A 301 -10.59 12.52 -14.48
N VAL A 302 -11.27 11.72 -15.29
CA VAL A 302 -10.86 10.35 -15.61
C VAL A 302 -10.14 10.29 -16.94
N SER A 303 -10.71 10.91 -17.97
CA SER A 303 -10.16 10.93 -19.33
C SER A 303 -9.81 12.34 -19.78
N VAL A 304 -9.23 12.47 -20.97
CA VAL A 304 -8.83 13.78 -21.51
C VAL A 304 -10.03 14.69 -21.75
N GLU A 305 -11.19 14.11 -22.06
CA GLU A 305 -12.44 14.83 -22.32
C GLU A 305 -13.02 15.49 -21.06
N ASP A 306 -12.54 15.11 -19.87
CA ASP A 306 -12.95 15.70 -18.59
C ASP A 306 -12.18 17.01 -18.25
N PHE A 307 -11.24 17.44 -19.10
CA PHE A 307 -10.40 18.64 -18.95
C PHE A 307 -10.78 19.76 -19.93
#